data_AF-A0A838S9B1-F1
#
_entry.id   AF-A0A838S9B1-F1
#
_cell.length_a   1.000
_cell.length_b   1.000
_cell.length_c   1.000
_cell.angle_alpha   90.00
_cell.angle_beta   90.00
_cell.angle_gamma   90.00
#
_symmetry.space_group_name_H-M   'P 1'
#
loop_
_entity.id
_entity.type
_entity.pdbx_description
1 polymer ?
#
loop_
_entity_poly.entity_id
_entity_poly.type
_entity_poly.pdbx_seq_one_letter_code
_entity_poly.pdbx_strand_id
1 'polypeptide(L)'
;MPRLVRLLESKGIVLAFLSFSDAGRVDAFSTAAGRRPTVVLTADKDNALCTRFTAGHELAHLLLHIDVLPGDLTHEREANAFAAEFFMSAALAPELPTRVDLAALLSLQQRWGCRWWP
;
A
#
# COMPACT_ATOMS: atom_id res chain seq x y z
N MET A 1 4.95 10.86 7.06
CA MET A 1 5.18 9.85 8.12
C MET A 1 6.54 9.15 7.93
N PRO A 2 7.64 9.62 8.55
CA PRO A 2 8.98 9.04 8.37
C PRO A 2 9.21 7.69 9.08
N ARG A 3 8.25 7.14 9.83
CA ARG A 3 8.44 5.96 10.70
C ARG A 3 7.38 4.88 10.55
N LEU A 4 6.83 4.69 9.35
CA LEU A 4 5.81 3.66 9.12
C LEU A 4 6.32 2.25 9.47
N VAL A 5 7.49 1.88 8.96
CA VAL A 5 8.13 0.58 9.26
C VAL A 5 8.22 0.37 10.77
N ARG A 6 8.75 1.35 11.50
CA ARG A 6 8.85 1.29 12.96
C ARG A 6 7.49 1.20 13.67
N LEU A 7 6.47 1.89 13.17
CA LEU A 7 5.13 1.81 13.75
C LEU A 7 4.59 0.39 13.63
N LEU A 8 4.67 -0.21 12.44
CA LEU A 8 4.15 -1.56 12.20
C LEU A 8 4.97 -2.62 12.97
N GLU A 9 6.29 -2.50 12.98
CA GLU A 9 7.17 -3.36 13.78
C GLU A 9 6.86 -3.27 15.28
N SER A 10 6.58 -2.07 15.80
CA SER A 10 6.19 -1.88 17.21
C SER A 10 4.86 -2.53 17.57
N LYS A 11 4.03 -2.85 16.57
CA LYS A 11 2.76 -3.59 16.73
C LYS A 11 2.91 -5.08 16.47
N GLY A 12 4.15 -5.57 16.34
CA GLY A 12 4.43 -6.99 16.15
C GLY A 12 4.36 -7.45 14.69
N ILE A 13 4.07 -6.56 13.73
CA ILE A 13 4.04 -6.88 12.30
C ILE A 13 5.46 -6.88 11.74
N VAL A 14 5.82 -7.89 10.97
CA VAL A 14 7.11 -7.95 10.27
C VAL A 14 6.97 -7.28 8.91
N LEU A 15 7.82 -6.31 8.57
CA LEU A 15 7.94 -5.79 7.22
C LEU A 15 9.22 -6.31 6.58
N ALA A 16 9.09 -6.99 5.45
CA ALA A 16 10.21 -7.46 4.64
C ALA A 16 10.24 -6.74 3.29
N PHE A 17 11.40 -6.21 2.94
CA PHE A 17 11.65 -5.62 1.63
C PHE A 17 12.45 -6.61 0.79
N LEU A 18 11.89 -7.03 -0.33
CA LEU A 18 12.57 -7.89 -1.29
C LEU A 18 13.12 -7.03 -2.42
N SER A 19 14.43 -7.19 -2.68
CA SER A 19 15.08 -6.65 -3.88
C SER A 19 15.37 -7.84 -4.80
N PHE A 20 14.44 -8.15 -5.69
CA PHE A 20 14.66 -9.16 -6.73
C PHE A 20 14.77 -8.48 -8.09
N SER A 21 15.78 -8.84 -8.86
CA SER A 21 15.89 -8.51 -10.29
C SER A 21 14.87 -9.28 -11.14
N ASP A 22 14.30 -10.39 -10.61
CA ASP A 22 13.53 -11.37 -11.39
C ASP A 22 12.24 -11.86 -10.69
N ALA A 23 11.72 -11.14 -9.69
CA ALA A 23 10.43 -11.50 -9.09
C ALA A 23 9.29 -11.12 -10.05
N GLY A 24 9.03 -11.98 -11.02
CA GLY A 24 7.85 -11.90 -11.85
C GLY A 24 6.58 -11.96 -10.99
N ARG A 25 5.72 -10.94 -11.20
CA ARG A 25 4.26 -10.90 -10.96
C ARG A 25 3.67 -10.42 -9.62
N VAL A 26 4.44 -10.14 -8.56
CA VAL A 26 3.83 -9.69 -7.29
C VAL A 26 4.52 -8.44 -6.73
N ASP A 27 3.79 -7.32 -6.69
CA ASP A 27 4.28 -6.03 -6.19
C ASP A 27 4.36 -6.00 -4.64
N ALA A 28 3.46 -6.72 -3.97
CA ALA A 28 3.45 -6.96 -2.53
C ALA A 28 2.46 -8.07 -2.13
N PHE A 29 2.58 -8.58 -0.91
CA PHE A 29 1.55 -9.41 -0.28
C PHE A 29 1.69 -9.40 1.24
N SER A 30 0.66 -9.89 1.93
CA SER A 30 0.61 -10.07 3.37
C SER A 30 0.20 -11.49 3.76
N THR A 31 0.61 -11.92 4.95
CA THR A 31 0.23 -13.23 5.49
C THR A 31 0.19 -13.23 7.01
N ALA A 32 -0.82 -13.90 7.56
CA ALA A 32 -0.94 -14.20 8.98
C ALA A 32 -0.61 -15.67 9.31
N ALA A 33 -0.21 -16.48 8.32
CA ALA A 33 0.01 -17.93 8.51
C ALA A 33 1.27 -18.28 9.35
N GLY A 34 2.17 -17.32 9.55
CA GLY A 34 3.39 -17.49 10.34
C GLY A 34 3.20 -17.17 11.83
N ARG A 35 4.28 -17.23 12.61
CA ARG A 35 4.27 -16.85 14.05
C ARG A 35 3.93 -15.37 14.28
N ARG A 36 4.15 -14.52 13.27
CA ARG A 36 3.87 -13.09 13.31
C ARG A 36 3.26 -12.67 11.98
N PRO A 37 2.28 -11.76 11.97
CA PRO A 37 1.76 -11.18 10.74
C PRO A 37 2.90 -10.50 9.98
N THR A 38 2.98 -10.77 8.69
CA THR A 38 4.10 -10.34 7.84
C THR A 38 3.57 -9.65 6.60
N VAL A 39 4.15 -8.50 6.28
CA VAL A 39 3.95 -7.77 5.02
C VAL A 39 5.25 -7.82 4.23
N VAL A 40 5.15 -8.23 2.97
CA VAL A 40 6.27 -8.37 2.06
C VAL A 40 6.06 -7.38 0.92
N LEU A 41 7.06 -6.53 0.69
CA LEU A 41 7.02 -5.46 -0.30
C LEU A 41 8.16 -5.63 -1.30
N THR A 42 7.87 -5.49 -2.58
CA THR A 42 8.90 -5.34 -3.60
C THR A 42 9.33 -3.87 -3.57
N ALA A 43 10.56 -3.62 -3.12
CA ALA A 43 10.98 -2.26 -2.79
C ALA A 43 11.41 -1.50 -4.04
N ASP A 44 10.57 -0.56 -4.51
CA ASP A 44 11.04 0.52 -5.37
C ASP A 44 11.55 1.67 -4.49
N LYS A 45 12.88 1.80 -4.39
CA LYS A 45 13.54 2.81 -3.56
C LYS A 45 13.27 4.23 -4.06
N ASP A 46 12.90 4.40 -5.33
CA ASP A 46 12.65 5.71 -5.92
C ASP A 46 11.24 6.22 -5.62
N ASN A 47 10.38 5.40 -4.99
CA ASN A 47 8.98 5.74 -4.75
C ASN A 47 8.48 5.42 -3.32
N ALA A 48 8.85 6.30 -2.38
CA ALA A 48 8.49 6.17 -0.97
C ALA A 48 6.98 6.31 -0.68
N LEU A 49 6.20 7.00 -1.53
CA LEU A 49 4.74 7.08 -1.34
C LEU A 49 4.05 5.79 -1.78
N CYS A 50 4.41 5.22 -2.93
CA CYS A 50 3.99 3.87 -3.32
C CYS A 50 4.23 2.88 -2.21
N THR A 51 5.47 2.82 -1.75
CA THR A 51 5.87 1.85 -0.74
C THR A 51 4.99 1.96 0.51
N ARG A 52 4.63 3.19 0.93
CA ARG A 52 3.76 3.42 2.09
C ARG A 52 2.32 2.99 1.85
N PHE A 53 1.79 3.21 0.66
CA PHE A 53 0.43 2.79 0.35
C PHE A 53 0.30 1.31 0.13
N THR A 54 1.22 0.71 -0.61
CA THR A 54 1.27 -0.73 -0.75
C THR A 54 1.39 -1.38 0.64
N ALA A 55 2.24 -0.85 1.53
CA ALA A 55 2.28 -1.30 2.93
C ALA A 55 0.94 -1.13 3.67
N GLY A 56 0.21 -0.05 3.39
CA GLY A 56 -1.10 0.19 3.97
C GLY A 56 -2.21 -0.69 3.44
N HIS A 57 -2.17 -1.00 2.15
CA HIS A 57 -3.08 -1.90 1.47
C HIS A 57 -2.93 -3.30 2.05
N GLU A 58 -1.69 -3.78 2.16
CA GLU A 58 -1.39 -5.07 2.80
C GLU A 58 -1.75 -5.10 4.30
N LEU A 59 -1.59 -3.98 4.99
CA LEU A 59 -2.05 -3.86 6.38
C LEU A 59 -3.58 -4.00 6.47
N ALA A 60 -4.32 -3.41 5.53
CA ALA A 60 -5.76 -3.52 5.49
C ALA A 60 -6.20 -4.98 5.32
N HIS A 61 -5.53 -5.75 4.46
CA HIS A 61 -5.80 -7.19 4.33
C HIS A 61 -5.58 -7.94 5.64
N LEU A 62 -4.51 -7.67 6.37
CA LEU A 62 -4.26 -8.29 7.68
C LEU A 62 -5.31 -7.92 8.74
N LEU A 63 -5.86 -6.70 8.69
CA LEU A 63 -6.78 -6.20 9.73
C LEU A 63 -8.24 -6.50 9.42
N LEU A 64 -8.64 -6.43 8.15
CA LEU A 64 -10.04 -6.44 7.72
C LEU A 64 -10.42 -7.75 7.01
N HIS A 65 -9.45 -8.46 6.43
CA HIS A 65 -9.70 -9.57 5.49
C HIS A 65 -8.86 -10.82 5.82
N ILE A 66 -8.63 -11.08 7.11
CA ILE A 66 -7.90 -12.28 7.54
C ILE A 66 -8.67 -13.54 7.10
N ASP A 67 -7.97 -14.49 6.49
CA ASP A 67 -8.51 -15.79 6.02
C ASP A 67 -9.53 -15.74 4.87
N VAL A 68 -9.61 -14.65 4.11
CA VAL A 68 -10.44 -14.59 2.91
C VAL A 68 -9.63 -14.92 1.64
N LEU A 69 -10.27 -15.61 0.69
CA LEU A 69 -9.66 -15.91 -0.61
C LEU A 69 -9.22 -14.61 -1.32
N PRO A 70 -7.97 -14.55 -1.83
CA PRO A 70 -7.50 -13.41 -2.62
C PRO A 70 -8.37 -13.17 -3.86
N GLY A 71 -8.56 -11.90 -4.23
CA GLY A 71 -9.22 -11.51 -5.49
C GLY A 71 -10.70 -11.15 -5.39
N ASP A 72 -11.26 -11.00 -4.19
CA ASP A 72 -12.56 -10.34 -4.02
C ASP A 72 -12.42 -8.83 -4.26
N LEU A 73 -13.06 -8.34 -5.33
CA LEU A 73 -13.05 -6.93 -5.72
C LEU A 73 -13.54 -5.98 -4.62
N THR A 74 -14.37 -6.45 -3.70
CA THR A 74 -14.84 -5.65 -2.56
C THR A 74 -13.71 -5.43 -1.56
N HIS A 75 -12.99 -6.49 -1.19
CA HIS A 75 -11.85 -6.40 -0.27
C HIS A 75 -10.71 -5.57 -0.87
N GLU A 76 -10.44 -5.71 -2.16
CA GLU A 76 -9.45 -4.85 -2.85
C GLU A 76 -9.82 -3.36 -2.78
N ARG A 77 -11.11 -3.03 -2.91
CA ARG A 77 -11.60 -1.64 -2.80
C ARG A 77 -11.50 -1.12 -1.36
N GLU A 78 -11.87 -1.94 -0.39
CA GLU A 78 -11.79 -1.59 1.04
C GLU A 78 -10.34 -1.41 1.48
N ALA A 79 -9.42 -2.28 1.05
CA ALA A 79 -7.99 -2.17 1.30
C ALA A 79 -7.39 -0.89 0.71
N ASN A 80 -7.77 -0.55 -0.53
CA ASN A 80 -7.36 0.71 -1.16
C ASN A 80 -7.90 1.94 -0.43
N ALA A 81 -9.17 1.93 -0.01
CA ALA A 81 -9.76 3.03 0.73
C ALA A 81 -9.07 3.24 2.09
N PHE A 82 -8.82 2.15 2.82
CA PHE A 82 -8.07 2.18 4.07
C PHE A 82 -6.69 2.81 3.88
N ALA A 83 -5.95 2.34 2.88
CA ALA A 83 -4.58 2.80 2.64
C ALA A 83 -4.54 4.27 2.18
N ALA A 84 -5.54 4.73 1.42
CA ALA A 84 -5.66 6.12 0.99
C ALA A 84 -5.86 7.06 2.18
N GLU A 85 -6.80 6.73 3.07
CA GLU A 85 -7.09 7.52 4.26
C GLU A 85 -5.92 7.52 5.25
N PHE A 86 -5.32 6.36 5.47
CA PHE A 86 -4.28 6.18 6.49
C PHE A 86 -2.92 6.76 6.07
N PHE A 87 -2.56 6.70 4.78
CA PHE A 87 -1.20 7.04 4.32
C PHE A 87 -1.11 8.15 3.29
N MET A 88 -2.15 8.34 2.49
CA MET A 88 -2.07 9.21 1.33
C MET A 88 -2.58 10.61 1.64
N SER A 89 -3.65 10.75 2.44
CA SER A 89 -4.31 12.02 2.73
C SER A 89 -3.34 13.14 3.11
N ALA A 90 -2.40 12.92 4.04
CA ALA A 90 -1.49 13.98 4.49
C ALA A 90 -0.39 14.37 3.47
N ALA A 91 0.04 13.45 2.61
CA ALA A 91 1.12 13.71 1.65
C ALA A 91 0.58 14.19 0.29
N LEU A 92 -0.61 13.73 -0.09
CA LEU A 92 -1.26 14.06 -1.35
C LEU A 92 -2.16 15.28 -1.27
N ALA A 93 -2.74 15.59 -0.09
CA ALA A 93 -3.68 16.70 0.08
C ALA A 93 -3.19 18.04 -0.51
N PRO A 94 -1.90 18.43 -0.38
CA PRO A 94 -1.40 19.67 -0.99
C PRO A 94 -1.39 19.65 -2.52
N GLU A 95 -1.38 18.47 -3.14
CA GLU A 95 -1.26 18.30 -4.59
C GLU A 95 -2.59 17.90 -5.25
N LEU A 96 -3.61 17.57 -4.45
CA LEU A 96 -4.93 17.28 -4.96
C LEU A 96 -5.57 18.55 -5.54
N PRO A 97 -6.16 18.47 -6.75
CA PRO A 97 -6.85 19.61 -7.31
C PRO A 97 -8.06 19.97 -6.44
N THR A 98 -8.29 21.27 -6.23
CA THR A 98 -9.42 21.78 -5.42
C THR A 98 -10.79 21.54 -6.06
N ARG A 99 -10.80 21.14 -7.34
CA ARG A 99 -11.97 20.68 -8.09
C ARG A 99 -11.63 19.35 -8.76
N VAL A 100 -12.64 18.52 -9.01
CA VAL A 100 -12.46 17.25 -9.71
C VAL A 100 -11.93 17.53 -11.12
N ASP A 101 -10.65 17.19 -11.34
CA ASP A 101 -9.96 17.29 -12.63
C ASP A 101 -9.28 15.95 -12.91
N LEU A 102 -9.84 15.19 -13.85
CA LEU A 102 -9.36 13.86 -14.20
C LEU A 102 -7.96 13.91 -14.82
N ALA A 103 -7.63 14.94 -15.59
CA ALA A 103 -6.31 15.06 -16.22
C ALA A 103 -5.23 15.37 -15.18
N ALA A 104 -5.54 16.23 -14.20
CA ALA A 104 -4.66 16.49 -13.07
C ALA A 104 -4.45 15.23 -12.21
N LEU A 105 -5.51 14.46 -11.95
CA LEU A 105 -5.43 13.20 -11.19
C LEU A 105 -4.61 12.13 -11.92
N LEU A 106 -4.78 11.97 -13.24
CA LEU A 106 -3.98 11.04 -14.05
C LEU A 106 -2.51 11.45 -14.11
N SER A 107 -2.22 12.75 -14.23
CA SER A 107 -0.85 13.27 -14.18
C SER A 107 -0.20 13.02 -12.81
N LEU A 108 -1.00 13.15 -11.74
CA LEU A 108 -0.58 12.77 -10.39
C LEU A 108 -0.26 11.27 -10.32
N GLN A 109 -1.17 10.42 -10.81
CA GLN A 109 -1.00 8.96 -10.80
C GLN A 109 0.28 8.54 -11.54
N GLN A 110 0.55 9.11 -12.72
CA GLN A 110 1.77 8.85 -13.48
C GLN A 110 3.03 9.31 -12.75
N ARG A 111 3.02 10.53 -12.20
CA ARG A 111 4.17 11.10 -11.48
C ARG A 111 4.49 10.33 -10.20
N TRP A 112 3.45 9.84 -9.52
CA TRP A 112 3.58 9.05 -8.31
C TRP A 112 3.74 7.57 -8.60
N GLY A 113 3.63 7.08 -9.83
CA GLY A 113 3.96 5.70 -10.22
C GLY A 113 3.18 4.58 -9.53
N CYS A 114 2.15 4.87 -8.72
CA CYS A 114 1.37 3.84 -8.04
C CYS A 114 -0.02 3.74 -8.61
N ARG A 115 -0.51 2.51 -8.65
CA ARG A 115 -1.87 2.19 -9.02
C ARG A 115 -2.78 2.38 -7.81
N TRP A 116 -3.16 3.63 -7.56
CA TRP A 116 -4.24 3.97 -6.65
C TRP A 116 -5.53 4.00 -7.49
N TRP A 117 -6.50 3.14 -7.19
CA TRP A 117 -7.84 3.00 -7.83
C TRP A 117 -8.01 1.81 -8.81
N PRO A 118 -9.21 1.17 -8.87
CA PRO A 118 -9.50 -0.02 -9.69
C PRO A 118 -9.45 0.22 -11.19
#